data_AF-T0K8R5-F1
#
_entry.id   AF-T0K8R5-F1
#
_cell.length_a   1.000
_cell.length_b   1.000
_cell.length_c   1.000
_cell.angle_alpha   90.00
_cell.angle_beta   90.00
_cell.angle_gamma   90.00
#
_symmetry.space_group_name_H-M   'P 1'
#
loop_
_entity.id
_entity.type
_entity.pdbx_description
1 polymer ?
#
loop_
_entity_poly.entity_id
_entity_poly.type
_entity_poly.pdbx_seq_one_letter_code
_entity_poly.pdbx_strand_id
1 'polypeptide(L)'
;MVAIANYTYTKSKLKVSEGDTVAVFGASSTLATDFFRDGAPLTGQSDHLVNFQLGLEDQENLSQQTLILSYASKRVTSRGLANQDQPDVYEYPGINLDFVVRQGIHVLDRQFDFKFEARNITGNKYKETQSNGTNTVTYNAYDIGTTFNFSLSTTF
;
A
#
# COMPACT_ATOMS: atom_id res chain seq x y z
N MET A 1 9.10 25.06 -7.12
CA MET A 1 8.97 23.63 -7.47
C MET A 1 9.68 22.81 -6.41
N VAL A 2 9.04 21.76 -5.92
CA VAL A 2 9.53 20.85 -4.88
C VAL A 2 9.40 19.42 -5.40
N ALA A 3 10.43 18.60 -5.25
CA ALA A 3 10.39 17.18 -5.58
C ALA A 3 10.93 16.38 -4.39
N ILE A 4 10.16 15.40 -3.94
CA ILE A 4 10.48 14.55 -2.79
C ILE A 4 10.36 13.10 -3.23
N ALA A 5 11.37 12.30 -2.93
CA ALA A 5 11.35 10.88 -3.23
C ALA A 5 11.96 10.10 -2.07
N ASN A 6 11.35 8.96 -1.73
CA ASN A 6 11.99 7.95 -0.91
C ASN A 6 11.78 6.58 -1.53
N TYR A 7 12.78 5.72 -1.35
CA TYR A 7 12.76 4.34 -1.76
C TYR A 7 13.23 3.47 -0.59
N THR A 8 12.48 2.42 -0.31
CA THR A 8 12.81 1.44 0.73
C THR A 8 12.89 0.06 0.09
N TYR A 9 14.01 -0.62 0.34
CA TYR A 9 14.17 -2.04 0.09
C TYR A 9 14.23 -2.80 1.40
N THR A 10 13.38 -3.81 1.56
CA THR A 10 13.37 -4.67 2.73
C THR A 10 13.38 -6.13 2.31
N LYS A 11 14.29 -6.92 2.88
CA LYS A 11 14.35 -8.37 2.67
C LYS A 11 14.24 -9.08 4.00
N SER A 12 13.06 -9.59 4.31
CA SER A 12 12.84 -10.39 5.52
C SER A 12 12.93 -11.88 5.21
N LYS A 13 13.28 -12.65 6.24
CA LYS A 13 13.38 -14.11 6.19
C LYS A 13 12.98 -14.67 7.53
N LEU A 14 12.01 -15.57 7.54
CA LEU A 14 11.77 -16.46 8.67
C LEU A 14 13.00 -17.34 8.90
N LYS A 15 13.27 -17.61 10.17
CA LYS A 15 14.25 -18.61 10.59
C LYS A 15 13.49 -19.72 11.28
N VAL A 16 13.49 -20.90 10.67
CA VAL A 16 12.76 -22.07 11.18
C VAL A 16 13.67 -23.27 11.04
N SER A 17 13.88 -23.97 12.15
CA SER A 17 14.70 -25.17 12.23
C SER A 17 13.86 -26.39 12.59
N GLU A 18 14.38 -27.58 12.30
CA GLU A 18 13.80 -28.82 12.79
C GLU A 18 13.73 -28.81 14.33
N GLY A 19 12.59 -29.22 14.89
CA GLY A 19 12.35 -29.21 16.33
C GLY A 19 11.84 -27.87 16.89
N ASP A 20 11.83 -26.79 16.10
CA ASP A 20 11.14 -25.56 16.50
C ASP A 20 9.64 -25.84 16.67
N THR A 21 9.04 -25.22 17.69
CA THR A 21 7.63 -25.41 18.01
C THR A 21 6.82 -24.14 17.88
N VAL A 22 5.54 -24.28 17.53
CA VAL A 22 4.56 -23.20 17.48
C VAL A 22 3.21 -23.71 17.97
N ALA A 23 2.40 -22.81 18.52
CA ALA A 23 1.00 -23.07 18.79
C ALA A 23 0.14 -22.38 17.72
N VAL A 24 -0.55 -23.17 16.89
CA VAL A 24 -1.52 -22.68 15.91
C VAL A 24 -2.92 -23.06 16.38
N PHE A 25 -3.79 -22.07 16.52
CA PHE A 25 -5.16 -22.29 16.99
C PHE A 25 -5.89 -23.29 16.07
N GLY A 26 -6.43 -24.36 16.67
CA GLY A 26 -7.17 -25.39 15.95
C GLY A 26 -6.30 -26.43 15.22
N ALA A 27 -4.97 -26.35 15.31
CA ALA A 27 -4.08 -27.36 14.74
C ALA A 27 -3.63 -28.38 15.81
N SER A 28 -3.49 -29.64 15.40
CA SER A 28 -2.95 -30.71 16.27
C SER A 28 -1.42 -30.76 16.27
N SER A 29 -0.78 -30.33 15.17
CA SER A 29 0.68 -30.26 15.10
C SER A 29 1.20 -29.03 15.84
N THR A 30 2.33 -29.22 16.50
CA THR A 30 3.12 -28.16 17.14
C THR A 30 4.45 -27.90 16.43
N LEU A 31 4.78 -28.64 15.37
CA LEU A 31 6.03 -28.46 14.64
C LEU A 31 5.97 -27.19 13.80
N ALA A 32 6.93 -26.27 13.97
CA ALA A 32 6.96 -25.03 13.20
C ALA A 32 7.11 -25.28 11.69
N THR A 33 7.83 -26.34 11.31
CA THR A 33 8.04 -26.76 9.91
C THR A 33 6.77 -27.20 9.20
N ASP A 34 5.68 -27.52 9.92
CA ASP A 34 4.39 -27.83 9.31
C ASP A 34 3.68 -26.56 8.79
N PHE A 35 3.97 -25.40 9.38
CA PHE A 35 3.26 -24.15 9.10
C PHE A 35 4.13 -23.10 8.41
N PHE A 36 5.45 -23.14 8.62
CA PHE A 36 6.38 -22.12 8.14
C PHE A 36 7.51 -22.75 7.32
N ARG A 37 7.92 -22.03 6.28
CA ARG A 37 9.08 -22.37 5.46
C ARG A 37 10.26 -21.51 5.88
N ASP A 38 11.41 -22.13 6.12
CA ASP A 38 12.63 -21.39 6.40
C ASP A 38 12.97 -20.46 5.22
N GLY A 39 13.41 -19.24 5.53
CA GLY A 39 13.72 -18.22 4.54
C GLY A 39 12.53 -17.51 3.91
N ALA A 40 11.28 -17.88 4.21
CA ALA A 40 10.10 -17.21 3.67
C ALA A 40 10.01 -15.74 4.15
N PRO A 41 9.52 -14.79 3.32
CA PRO A 41 9.41 -13.38 3.69
C PRO A 41 8.33 -13.18 4.74
N LEU A 42 8.44 -12.21 5.66
CA LEU A 42 7.40 -11.88 6.65
C LEU A 42 6.08 -11.46 5.98
N THR A 43 4.95 -11.68 6.68
CA THR A 43 3.64 -11.24 6.19
C THR A 43 3.49 -9.72 6.31
N GLY A 44 2.67 -9.12 5.45
CA GLY A 44 2.37 -7.68 5.45
C GLY A 44 3.48 -6.78 4.90
N GLN A 45 4.64 -7.32 4.57
CA GLN A 45 5.80 -6.56 4.16
C GLN A 45 6.02 -6.65 2.64
N SER A 46 6.01 -5.52 1.95
CA SER A 46 6.49 -5.41 0.57
C SER A 46 8.01 -5.27 0.54
N ASP A 47 8.66 -5.86 -0.45
CA ASP A 47 10.12 -5.77 -0.62
C ASP A 47 10.55 -4.40 -1.13
N HIS A 48 9.75 -3.79 -2.02
CA HIS A 48 10.03 -2.49 -2.60
C HIS A 48 8.89 -1.53 -2.31
N LEU A 49 9.23 -0.37 -1.74
CA LEU A 49 8.32 0.76 -1.53
C LEU A 49 8.93 2.00 -2.17
N VAL A 50 8.14 2.73 -2.94
CA VAL A 50 8.50 4.05 -3.48
C VAL A 50 7.42 5.03 -3.09
N ASN A 51 7.80 6.20 -2.57
CA ASN A 51 6.92 7.36 -2.58
C ASN A 51 7.62 8.50 -3.31
N PHE A 52 6.90 9.14 -4.21
CA PHE A 52 7.35 10.25 -5.01
C PHE A 52 6.31 11.36 -4.96
N GLN A 53 6.74 12.60 -4.75
CA GLN A 53 5.90 13.78 -4.77
C GLN A 53 6.55 14.84 -5.63
N LEU A 54 5.76 15.44 -6.51
CA LEU A 54 6.16 16.57 -7.34
C LEU A 54 5.17 17.71 -7.11
N GLY A 55 5.67 18.80 -6.53
CA GLY A 55 4.92 19.99 -6.16
C GLY A 55 5.34 21.24 -6.93
N LEU A 56 4.36 22.02 -7.38
CA LEU A 56 4.53 23.41 -7.79
C LEU A 56 3.88 24.27 -6.71
N GLU A 57 4.64 25.22 -6.18
CA GLU A 57 4.22 26.07 -5.06
C GLU A 57 4.63 27.51 -5.34
N ASP A 58 3.73 28.44 -5.03
CA ASP A 58 3.99 29.87 -4.96
C ASP A 58 4.53 30.22 -3.55
N GLN A 59 5.56 31.06 -3.47
CA GLN A 59 6.22 31.41 -2.20
C GLN A 59 5.56 32.58 -1.48
N GLU A 60 4.77 33.37 -2.19
CA GLU A 60 4.16 34.61 -1.71
C GLU A 60 2.66 34.42 -1.41
N ASN A 61 2.00 33.54 -2.16
CA ASN A 61 0.58 33.28 -2.06
C ASN A 61 0.29 31.79 -1.84
N LEU A 62 -0.87 31.47 -1.26
CA LEU A 62 -1.33 30.09 -1.17
C LEU A 62 -1.70 29.58 -2.57
N SER A 63 -0.76 28.96 -3.27
CA SER A 63 -1.01 28.19 -4.50
C SER A 63 -0.09 26.99 -4.51
N GLN A 64 -0.67 25.79 -4.47
CA GLN A 64 0.09 24.53 -4.46
C GLN A 64 -0.60 23.51 -5.36
N GLN A 65 0.16 22.85 -6.24
CA GLN A 65 -0.29 21.68 -6.99
C GLN A 65 0.71 20.54 -6.79
N THR A 66 0.23 19.40 -6.34
CA THR A 66 1.08 18.25 -6.00
C THR A 66 0.57 16.99 -6.66
N LEU A 67 1.44 16.32 -7.41
CA LEU A 67 1.27 14.93 -7.85
C LEU A 67 1.98 14.02 -6.86
N ILE A 68 1.31 12.96 -6.43
CA ILE A 68 1.81 12.01 -5.44
C ILE A 68 1.71 10.62 -6.05
N LEU A 69 2.85 9.97 -6.28
CA LEU A 69 2.93 8.60 -6.72
C LEU A 69 3.43 7.73 -5.57
N SER A 70 2.74 6.64 -5.29
CA SER A 70 3.20 5.59 -4.40
C SER A 70 3.24 4.26 -5.13
N TYR A 71 4.22 3.43 -4.81
CA TYR A 71 4.33 2.08 -5.30
C TYR A 71 4.71 1.13 -4.17
N ALA A 72 4.06 -0.04 -4.15
CA ALA A 72 4.44 -1.13 -3.29
C ALA A 72 4.43 -2.46 -4.07
N SER A 73 5.51 -3.23 -3.96
CA SER A 73 5.57 -4.57 -4.54
C SER A 73 4.56 -5.52 -3.88
N LYS A 74 4.32 -6.66 -4.51
CA LYS A 74 3.52 -7.74 -3.89
C LYS A 74 4.06 -8.10 -2.50
N ARG A 75 3.17 -8.54 -1.63
CA ARG A 75 3.47 -8.97 -0.26
C ARG A 75 2.63 -10.16 0.14
N VAL A 76 3.14 -11.00 1.04
CA VAL A 76 2.35 -12.10 1.58
C VAL A 76 1.36 -11.56 2.60
N THR A 77 0.09 -11.93 2.49
CA THR A 77 -0.94 -11.57 3.49
C THR A 77 -1.38 -12.76 4.33
N SER A 78 -1.30 -13.97 3.78
CA SER A 78 -1.56 -15.21 4.53
C SER A 78 -0.64 -16.34 4.07
N ARG A 79 -0.30 -17.24 4.98
CA ARG A 79 0.55 -18.41 4.71
C ARG A 79 -0.27 -19.58 4.21
N GLY A 80 0.24 -20.27 3.20
CA GLY A 80 -0.19 -21.63 2.92
C GLY A 80 0.52 -22.62 3.86
N LEU A 81 -0.09 -23.78 4.09
CA LEU A 81 0.51 -24.85 4.87
C LEU A 81 1.84 -25.30 4.26
N ALA A 82 2.90 -25.31 5.08
CA ALA A 82 4.25 -25.60 4.62
C ALA A 82 4.41 -27.06 4.22
N ASN A 83 3.90 -27.98 5.05
CA ASN A 83 3.97 -29.42 4.83
C ASN A 83 3.09 -29.97 3.67
N GLN A 84 2.24 -29.12 3.07
CA GLN A 84 1.43 -29.47 1.91
C GLN A 84 1.87 -28.73 0.65
N ASP A 85 3.01 -28.03 0.69
CA ASP A 85 3.50 -27.17 -0.40
C ASP A 85 2.44 -26.16 -0.89
N GLN A 86 1.51 -25.78 -0.01
CA GLN A 86 0.47 -24.83 -0.36
C GLN A 86 1.10 -23.44 -0.49
N PRO A 87 0.95 -22.75 -1.63
CA PRO A 87 1.56 -21.45 -1.83
C PRO A 87 0.94 -20.41 -0.90
N ASP A 88 1.70 -19.35 -0.63
CA ASP A 88 1.21 -18.21 0.15
C ASP A 88 0.17 -17.39 -0.65
N VAL A 89 -0.68 -16.67 0.08
CA VAL A 89 -1.60 -15.67 -0.48
C VAL A 89 -0.86 -14.36 -0.62
N TYR A 90 -0.87 -13.76 -1.81
CA TYR A 90 -0.21 -12.49 -2.08
C TYR A 90 -1.22 -11.39 -2.39
N GLU A 91 -1.03 -10.23 -1.76
CA GLU A 91 -1.62 -8.96 -2.21
C GLU A 91 -0.72 -8.32 -3.27
N TYR A 92 -1.33 -7.60 -4.21
CA TYR A 92 -0.64 -6.85 -5.26
C TYR A 92 -0.96 -5.35 -5.17
N PRO A 93 -0.31 -4.59 -4.26
CA PRO A 93 -0.60 -3.18 -4.08
C PRO A 93 -0.35 -2.33 -5.32
N GLY A 94 0.77 -2.52 -6.03
CA GLY A 94 1.02 -1.84 -7.30
C GLY A 94 1.24 -0.33 -7.15
N ILE A 95 0.85 0.42 -8.18
CA ILE A 95 1.02 1.88 -8.28
C ILE A 95 -0.28 2.56 -7.87
N ASN A 96 -0.18 3.64 -7.09
CA ASN A 96 -1.26 4.56 -6.82
C ASN A 96 -0.80 6.00 -7.14
N LEU A 97 -1.67 6.76 -7.81
CA LEU A 97 -1.44 8.14 -8.21
C LEU A 97 -2.56 9.03 -7.66
N ASP A 98 -2.15 10.05 -6.91
CA ASP A 98 -3.02 11.08 -6.37
C ASP A 98 -2.61 12.47 -6.88
N PHE A 99 -3.57 13.38 -6.90
CA PHE A 99 -3.38 14.79 -7.22
C PHE A 99 -4.05 15.66 -6.14
N VAL A 100 -3.33 16.66 -5.67
CA VAL A 100 -3.83 17.63 -4.68
C VAL A 100 -3.56 19.04 -5.20
N VAL A 101 -4.55 19.91 -5.15
CA VAL A 101 -4.39 21.35 -5.40
C VAL A 101 -4.95 22.15 -4.23
N ARG A 102 -4.26 23.22 -3.87
CA ARG A 102 -4.68 24.20 -2.87
C ARG A 102 -4.53 25.59 -3.47
N GLN A 103 -5.53 26.44 -3.28
CA GLN A 103 -5.52 27.82 -3.77
C GLN A 103 -6.18 28.74 -2.76
N GLY A 104 -5.48 29.79 -2.36
CA GLY A 104 -6.03 30.93 -1.66
C GLY A 104 -6.71 31.87 -2.65
N ILE A 105 -7.91 32.31 -2.34
CA ILE A 105 -8.68 33.28 -3.11
C ILE A 105 -9.19 34.37 -2.18
N HIS A 106 -9.22 35.61 -2.68
CA HIS A 106 -9.81 36.75 -1.96
C HIS A 106 -11.18 37.05 -2.57
N VAL A 107 -12.22 37.02 -1.75
CA VAL A 107 -13.60 37.32 -2.15
C VAL A 107 -14.23 38.22 -1.09
N LEU A 108 -14.69 39.41 -1.49
CA LEU A 108 -15.36 40.39 -0.62
C LEU A 108 -14.56 40.70 0.66
N ASP A 109 -13.28 41.07 0.50
CA ASP A 109 -12.33 41.36 1.59
C ASP A 109 -12.10 40.21 2.59
N ARG A 110 -12.43 38.98 2.19
CA ARG A 110 -12.17 37.77 2.97
C ARG A 110 -11.28 36.81 2.20
N GLN A 111 -10.34 36.21 2.92
CA GLN A 111 -9.52 35.14 2.39
C GLN A 111 -10.24 33.79 2.56
N PHE A 112 -10.30 33.04 1.47
CA PHE A 112 -10.77 31.66 1.45
C PHE A 112 -9.67 30.75 0.92
N ASP A 113 -9.56 29.57 1.50
CA ASP A 113 -8.68 28.52 1.06
C ASP A 113 -9.51 27.41 0.42
N PHE A 114 -9.30 27.20 -0.86
CA PHE A 114 -9.85 26.09 -1.61
C PHE A 114 -8.84 24.93 -1.64
N LYS A 115 -9.36 23.71 -1.51
CA LYS A 115 -8.59 22.47 -1.70
C LYS A 115 -9.40 21.49 -2.54
N PHE A 116 -8.72 20.86 -3.48
CA PHE A 116 -9.24 19.71 -4.20
C PHE A 116 -8.24 18.57 -4.14
N GLU A 117 -8.76 17.36 -3.95
CA GLU A 117 -7.99 16.12 -3.98
C GLU A 117 -8.65 15.13 -4.94
N ALA A 118 -7.88 14.58 -5.85
CA ALA A 118 -8.25 13.42 -6.65
C ALA A 118 -7.33 12.26 -6.24
N ARG A 119 -7.90 11.19 -5.68
CA ARG A 119 -7.14 10.05 -5.16
C ARG A 119 -7.38 8.80 -5.97
N ASN A 120 -6.34 7.98 -6.14
CA ASN A 120 -6.34 6.75 -6.92
C ASN A 120 -6.82 6.99 -8.36
N ILE A 121 -6.27 7.99 -9.04
CA ILE A 121 -6.75 8.46 -10.36
C ILE A 121 -6.51 7.44 -11.48
N THR A 122 -5.62 6.47 -11.25
CA THR A 122 -5.37 5.34 -12.16
C THR A 122 -6.28 4.14 -11.90
N GLY A 123 -7.16 4.20 -10.89
CA GLY A 123 -8.12 3.13 -10.60
C GLY A 123 -7.46 1.84 -10.14
N ASN A 124 -6.39 1.93 -9.34
CA ASN A 124 -5.75 0.76 -8.76
C ASN A 124 -6.74 -0.01 -7.87
N LYS A 125 -6.73 -1.33 -7.99
CA LYS A 125 -7.70 -2.23 -7.33
C LYS A 125 -7.00 -3.06 -6.28
N TYR A 126 -7.76 -3.48 -5.27
CA TYR A 126 -7.26 -4.44 -4.31
C TYR A 126 -7.44 -5.86 -4.82
N LYS A 127 -6.40 -6.70 -4.71
CA LYS A 127 -6.47 -8.11 -5.08
C LYS A 127 -5.50 -8.96 -4.26
N GLU A 128 -6.02 -10.06 -3.73
CA GLU A 128 -5.27 -11.12 -3.08
C GLU A 128 -5.48 -12.45 -3.80
N THR A 129 -4.38 -13.10 -4.20
CA THR A 129 -4.44 -14.41 -4.85
C THR A 129 -3.48 -15.41 -4.25
N GLN A 130 -3.90 -16.67 -4.27
CA GLN A 130 -3.07 -17.83 -4.04
C GLN A 130 -2.96 -18.59 -5.36
N SER A 131 -1.74 -18.89 -5.81
CA SER A 131 -1.53 -19.58 -7.09
C SER A 131 -0.39 -20.58 -6.98
N ASN A 132 -0.61 -21.78 -7.52
CA ASN A 132 0.44 -22.79 -7.68
C ASN A 132 1.01 -22.81 -9.11
N GLY A 133 0.73 -21.78 -9.92
CA GLY A 133 1.13 -21.67 -11.32
C GLY A 133 0.13 -22.27 -12.31
N THR A 134 -0.63 -23.29 -11.91
CA THR A 134 -1.68 -23.92 -12.75
C THR A 134 -3.07 -23.41 -12.39
N ASN A 135 -3.39 -23.39 -11.10
CA ASN A 135 -4.66 -22.95 -10.55
C ASN A 135 -4.45 -21.68 -9.73
N THR A 136 -5.42 -20.77 -9.78
CA THR A 136 -5.39 -19.53 -9.01
C THR A 136 -6.72 -19.34 -8.29
N VAL A 137 -6.66 -19.14 -6.99
CA VAL A 137 -7.79 -18.78 -6.15
C VAL A 137 -7.65 -17.30 -5.78
N THR A 138 -8.73 -16.53 -5.95
CA THR A 138 -8.81 -15.15 -5.48
C THR A 138 -9.50 -15.14 -4.13
N TYR A 139 -8.83 -14.62 -3.11
CA TYR A 139 -9.36 -14.56 -1.74
C TYR A 139 -10.19 -13.31 -1.54
N ASN A 140 -9.59 -12.16 -1.83
CA ASN A 140 -10.24 -10.86 -1.77
C ASN A 140 -9.96 -10.10 -3.07
N ALA A 141 -10.99 -9.48 -3.62
CA ALA A 141 -10.85 -8.55 -4.72
C ALA A 141 -11.97 -7.53 -4.66
N TYR A 142 -11.62 -6.25 -4.68
CA TYR A 142 -12.58 -5.16 -4.71
C TYR A 142 -11.97 -3.93 -5.38
N ASP A 143 -12.84 -3.06 -5.86
CA ASP A 143 -12.44 -1.77 -6.38
C ASP A 143 -12.25 -0.79 -5.21
N ILE A 144 -11.07 -0.19 -5.11
CA ILE A 144 -10.81 0.88 -4.13
C ILE A 144 -11.55 2.16 -4.57
N GLY A 145 -11.76 2.31 -5.88
CA GLY A 145 -12.39 3.48 -6.49
C GLY A 145 -11.46 4.67 -6.55
N THR A 146 -11.78 5.58 -7.48
CA THR A 146 -11.20 6.93 -7.52
C THR A 146 -12.08 7.85 -6.67
N THR A 147 -11.48 8.62 -5.78
CA THR A 147 -12.20 9.52 -4.86
C THR A 147 -11.85 10.98 -5.17
N PHE A 148 -12.87 11.83 -5.14
CA PHE A 148 -12.71 13.28 -5.31
C PHE A 148 -13.20 14.00 -4.06
N ASN A 149 -12.37 14.86 -3.49
CA ASN A 149 -12.71 15.68 -2.33
C ASN A 149 -12.56 17.16 -2.64
N PHE A 150 -13.53 17.95 -2.20
CA PHE A 150 -13.54 19.40 -2.28
C PHE A 150 -13.63 19.98 -0.87
N SER A 151 -12.85 21.02 -0.58
CA SER A 151 -12.93 21.73 0.70
C SER A 151 -12.76 23.23 0.49
N LEU A 152 -13.53 24.00 1.27
CA LEU A 152 -13.45 25.45 1.34
C LEU A 152 -13.38 25.85 2.81
N SER A 153 -12.38 26.64 3.18
CA SER A 153 -12.20 27.14 4.55
C SER A 153 -11.90 28.64 4.56
N THR A 154 -12.18 29.32 5.68
CA THR A 154 -11.88 30.74 5.91
C THR A 154 -11.52 30.94 7.38
N THR A 155 -10.75 31.98 7.68
CA THR A 155 -10.38 32.36 9.06
C THR A 155 -11.03 33.70 9.40
N PHE A 156 -11.51 33.86 10.64
CA PHE A 156 -12.24 35.05 11.12
C PHE A 156 -11.43 35.81 12.17
#